data_AF-A0A970HG11-F1
#
_entry.id   AF-A0A970HG11-F1
#
_cell.length_a   1.000
_cell.length_b   1.000
_cell.length_c   1.000
_cell.angle_alpha   90.00
_cell.angle_beta   90.00
_cell.angle_gamma   90.00
#
_symmetry.space_group_name_H-M   'P 1'
#
loop_
_entity.id
_entity.type
_entity.pdbx_description
1 polymer ?
#
loop_
_entity_poly.entity_id
_entity_poly.type
_entity_poly.pdbx_seq_one_letter_code
_entity_poly.pdbx_strand_id
1 'polypeptide(L)'
;MRTAALIILALALLLIFALVIRPLVLVKERRPQLPEFPYYVIVDLETDTPLAYISSIPVTVGDELITRENKLYRVVAVEGNTAYARFVKKVDLIPSG
;
A
#
# COMPACT_ATOMS: atom_id res chain seq x y z
N MET A 1 9.33 -49.08 -34.47
CA MET A 1 7.90 -48.69 -34.29
C MET A 1 7.47 -48.69 -32.82
N ARG A 2 7.68 -49.79 -32.07
CA ARG A 2 7.35 -49.86 -30.62
C ARG A 2 8.04 -48.80 -29.75
N THR A 3 9.33 -48.58 -29.96
CA THR A 3 10.13 -47.57 -29.22
C THR A 3 9.65 -46.15 -29.49
N ALA A 4 9.36 -45.81 -30.75
CA ALA A 4 8.83 -44.50 -31.12
C ALA A 4 7.45 -44.23 -30.49
N ALA A 5 6.57 -45.23 -30.44
CA ALA A 5 5.27 -45.10 -29.79
C ALA A 5 5.38 -44.85 -28.28
N LEU A 6 6.34 -45.50 -27.60
CA LEU A 6 6.60 -45.29 -26.17
C LEU A 6 7.16 -43.88 -25.89
N ILE A 7 8.02 -43.37 -26.77
CA ILE A 7 8.56 -42.01 -26.65
C ILE A 7 7.44 -40.96 -26.82
N ILE A 8 6.57 -41.15 -27.82
CA ILE A 8 5.44 -40.25 -28.06
C ILE A 8 4.47 -40.26 -26.86
N LEU A 9 4.19 -41.43 -26.30
CA LEU A 9 3.33 -41.56 -25.12
C LEU A 9 3.93 -40.87 -23.89
N ALA A 10 5.23 -41.06 -23.65
CA ALA A 10 5.92 -40.40 -22.54
C ALA A 10 5.92 -38.87 -22.70
N LEU A 11 6.12 -38.37 -23.92
CA LEU A 11 6.10 -36.93 -24.21
C LEU A 11 4.69 -36.34 -24.02
N ALA A 12 3.65 -37.07 -24.44
CA ALA A 12 2.27 -36.66 -24.23
C ALA A 12 1.92 -36.58 -22.74
N LEU A 13 2.34 -37.56 -21.93
CA LEU A 13 2.13 -37.56 -20.48
C LEU A 13 2.87 -36.40 -19.79
N LEU A 14 4.11 -36.12 -20.18
CA LEU A 14 4.87 -34.98 -19.67
C LEU A 14 4.16 -33.64 -19.99
N LEU A 15 3.63 -33.51 -21.20
CA LEU A 15 2.96 -32.30 -21.65
C LEU A 15 1.64 -32.08 -20.90
N ILE A 16 0.86 -33.14 -20.69
CA ILE A 16 -0.35 -33.12 -19.86
C ILE A 16 -0.01 -32.74 -18.41
N PHE A 17 1.03 -33.35 -17.83
CA PHE A 17 1.50 -33.03 -16.48
C PHE A 17 1.90 -31.56 -16.34
N ALA A 18 2.64 -31.01 -17.32
CA ALA A 18 3.01 -29.60 -17.35
C ALA A 18 1.80 -28.66 -17.49
N LEU A 19 0.78 -29.05 -18.27
CA LEU A 19 -0.43 -28.25 -18.48
C LEU A 19 -1.33 -28.21 -17.24
N VAL A 20 -1.37 -29.31 -16.46
CA VAL A 20 -2.23 -29.44 -15.27
C VAL A 20 -1.59 -28.84 -14.01
N ILE A 21 -0.27 -28.92 -13.84
CA ILE A 21 0.39 -28.41 -12.61
C ILE A 21 0.60 -26.90 -12.63
N ARG A 22 0.80 -26.28 -13.81
CA ARG A 22 1.00 -24.83 -13.91
C ARG A 22 -0.11 -23.98 -13.28
N PRO A 23 -1.42 -24.27 -13.46
CA PRO A 23 -2.46 -23.50 -12.79
C PRO A 23 -2.49 -23.67 -11.26
N LEU A 24 -1.90 -24.75 -10.71
CA LEU A 24 -1.90 -25.00 -9.26
C LEU A 24 -0.88 -24.14 -8.50
N VAL A 25 0.21 -23.72 -9.15
CA VAL A 25 1.27 -22.90 -8.52
C VAL A 25 1.01 -21.40 -8.65
N LEU A 26 0.11 -20.99 -9.56
CA LEU A 26 -0.14 -19.57 -9.87
C LEU A 26 -1.27 -18.94 -9.04
N VAL A 27 -1.87 -19.65 -8.09
CA VAL A 27 -2.66 -19.02 -7.04
C VAL A 27 -1.69 -18.52 -5.98
N LYS A 28 -0.92 -17.47 -6.34
CA LYS A 28 -0.18 -16.70 -5.35
C LYS A 28 -1.23 -16.05 -4.46
N GLU A 29 -1.44 -16.61 -3.27
CA GLU A 29 -2.26 -16.00 -2.23
C GLU A 29 -1.90 -14.52 -2.17
N ARG A 30 -2.82 -13.64 -2.58
CA ARG A 30 -2.75 -12.22 -2.19
C ARG A 30 -3.05 -12.20 -0.70
N ARG A 31 -2.06 -12.55 0.12
CA ARG A 31 -2.11 -12.22 1.53
C ARG A 31 -2.27 -10.70 1.60
N PRO A 32 -3.23 -10.18 2.37
CA PRO A 32 -3.29 -8.76 2.64
C PRO A 32 -1.90 -8.34 3.10
N GLN A 33 -1.26 -7.43 2.37
CA GLN A 33 -0.02 -6.85 2.86
C GLN A 33 -0.41 -6.09 4.13
N LEU A 34 0.02 -6.58 5.29
CA LEU A 34 -0.14 -5.84 6.53
C LEU A 34 0.56 -4.49 6.35
N PRO A 35 -0.07 -3.38 6.74
CA PRO A 35 0.61 -2.10 6.71
C PRO A 35 1.90 -2.19 7.54
N GLU A 36 2.98 -1.57 7.05
CA GLU A 36 4.30 -1.61 7.70
C GLU A 36 4.25 -1.06 9.13
N PHE A 37 3.37 -0.09 9.37
CA PHE A 37 3.16 0.54 10.66
C PHE A 37 1.67 0.48 11.06
N PRO A 38 1.36 0.33 12.36
CA PRO A 38 -0.04 0.29 12.83
C PRO A 38 -0.76 1.63 12.70
N TYR A 39 -0.01 2.74 12.67
CA TYR A 39 -0.50 4.09 12.42
C TYR A 39 0.64 5.00 11.98
N TYR A 40 0.28 6.12 11.34
CA TYR A 40 1.15 7.23 11.00
C TYR A 40 0.82 8.43 11.90
N VAL A 41 1.83 9.23 12.23
CA VAL A 41 1.69 10.53 12.93
C VAL A 41 1.98 11.63 11.94
N ILE A 42 1.01 12.51 11.70
CA ILE A 42 1.24 13.74 10.94
C ILE A 42 1.71 14.81 11.92
N VAL A 43 2.89 15.38 11.70
CA VAL A 43 3.49 16.42 12.55
C VAL A 43 3.68 17.71 11.75
N ASP A 44 3.59 18.86 12.42
CA ASP A 44 3.98 20.14 11.85
C ASP A 44 5.50 20.20 11.65
N LEU A 45 5.94 20.42 10.41
CA LEU A 45 7.36 20.47 10.06
C LEU A 45 8.15 21.53 10.85
N GLU A 46 7.53 22.66 11.20
CA GLU A 46 8.24 23.77 11.84
C GLU A 46 8.38 23.60 13.35
N THR A 47 7.39 22.94 13.97
CA THR A 47 7.27 22.87 15.44
C THR A 47 7.38 21.45 16.00
N ASP A 48 7.43 20.44 15.13
CA ASP A 48 7.37 19.00 15.46
C ASP A 48 6.12 18.62 16.27
N THR A 49 5.09 19.47 16.25
CA THR A 49 3.86 19.27 17.01
C THR A 49 2.95 18.27 16.29
N PRO A 50 2.45 17.21 16.97
CA PRO A 50 1.50 16.28 16.37
C PRO A 50 0.18 16.97 15.97
N LEU A 51 -0.22 16.77 14.72
CA LEU A 51 -1.47 17.29 14.15
C LEU A 51 -2.55 16.22 14.07
N ALA A 52 -2.20 14.97 13.73
CA ALA A 52 -3.14 13.86 13.62
C ALA A 52 -2.47 12.47 13.70
N TYR A 53 -3.26 11.46 14.05
CA TYR A 53 -2.88 10.04 14.03
C TYR A 53 -3.80 9.29 13.06
N ILE A 54 -3.21 8.59 12.07
CA ILE A 54 -3.94 7.92 10.99
C ILE A 54 -3.60 6.43 10.98
N SER A 55 -4.57 5.56 11.24
CA SER A 55 -4.40 4.09 11.28
C SER A 55 -5.14 3.36 10.16
N SER A 56 -6.03 4.04 9.44
CA SER A 56 -6.87 3.40 8.41
C SER A 56 -6.13 3.18 7.09
N ILE A 57 -5.20 4.08 6.74
CA ILE A 57 -4.46 4.08 5.49
C ILE A 57 -3.04 4.62 5.69
N PRO A 58 -2.07 4.21 4.87
CA PRO A 58 -0.76 4.85 4.83
C PRO A 58 -0.86 6.32 4.42
N VAL A 59 -0.09 7.18 5.08
CA VAL A 59 0.04 8.60 4.73
C VAL A 59 1.11 8.76 3.65
N THR A 60 0.84 9.60 2.65
CA THR A 60 1.72 9.83 1.50
C THR A 60 2.05 11.31 1.32
N VAL A 61 3.17 11.59 0.65
CA VAL A 61 3.56 12.97 0.29
C VAL A 61 2.50 13.58 -0.63
N GLY A 62 2.06 14.79 -0.30
CA GLY A 62 0.99 15.49 -1.00
C GLY A 62 -0.38 15.38 -0.33
N ASP A 63 -0.56 14.46 0.63
CA ASP A 63 -1.79 14.39 1.41
C ASP A 63 -2.05 15.69 2.16
N GLU A 64 -3.32 16.05 2.28
CA GLU A 64 -3.77 17.28 2.91
C GLU A 64 -4.55 16.98 4.19
N LEU A 65 -4.25 17.76 5.23
CA LEU A 65 -4.91 17.70 6.53
C LEU A 65 -5.48 19.07 6.87
N ILE A 66 -6.77 19.13 7.19
CA ILE A 66 -7.40 20.33 7.73
C ILE A 66 -7.61 20.13 9.23
N THR A 67 -7.05 21.02 10.05
CA THR A 67 -7.22 20.98 11.51
C THR A 67 -8.52 21.65 11.96
N ARG A 68 -8.87 21.49 13.24
CA ARG A 68 -10.06 22.11 13.84
C ARG A 68 -10.04 23.63 13.79
N GLU A 69 -8.87 24.25 13.76
CA GLU A 69 -8.67 25.70 13.67
C GLU A 69 -8.76 26.21 12.22
N ASN A 70 -9.30 25.39 11.32
CA ASN A 70 -9.35 25.61 9.88
C ASN A 70 -7.98 25.90 9.26
N LYS A 71 -6.93 25.21 9.70
CA LYS A 71 -5.59 25.30 9.07
C LYS A 71 -5.40 24.13 8.12
N LEU A 72 -5.10 24.43 6.86
CA LEU A 72 -4.71 23.44 5.86
C LEU A 72 -3.21 23.20 5.94
N TYR A 73 -2.82 21.94 6.10
CA TYR A 73 -1.46 21.44 6.05
C TYR A 73 -1.30 20.46 4.89
N ARG A 74 -0.11 20.40 4.30
CA ARG A 74 0.25 19.43 3.25
C ARG A 74 1.48 18.64 3.66
N VAL A 75 1.40 17.32 3.57
CA VAL A 75 2.53 16.41 3.82
C VAL A 75 3.61 16.64 2.76
N VAL A 76 4.84 16.90 3.18
CA VAL A 76 6.00 17.16 2.30
C VAL A 76 7.07 16.08 2.41
N ALA A 77 7.07 15.29 3.49
CA ALA A 77 7.98 14.16 3.68
C ALA A 77 7.32 13.09 4.56
N VAL A 78 7.73 11.83 4.37
CA VAL A 78 7.32 10.71 5.23
C VAL A 78 8.57 9.89 5.55
N GLU A 79 8.86 9.72 6.84
CA GLU A 79 10.00 8.97 7.36
C GLU A 79 9.50 7.94 8.39
N GLY A 80 9.56 6.65 8.04
CA GLY A 80 8.97 5.60 8.84
C GLY A 80 7.46 5.80 9.01
N ASN A 81 7.00 5.95 10.26
CA ASN A 81 5.61 6.24 10.60
C ASN A 81 5.33 7.73 10.87
N THR A 82 6.28 8.62 10.60
CA THR A 82 6.12 10.07 10.80
C THR A 82 5.97 10.76 9.45
N ALA A 83 4.91 11.54 9.29
CA ALA A 83 4.64 12.36 8.12
C ALA A 83 4.79 13.84 8.49
N TYR A 84 5.74 14.53 7.89
CA TYR A 84 5.99 15.95 8.13
C TYR A 84 5.14 16.79 7.19
N ALA A 85 4.34 17.69 7.75
CA ALA A 85 3.43 18.54 7.00
C ALA A 85 3.74 20.02 7.18
N ARG A 86 3.65 20.78 6.09
CA ARG A 86 3.83 22.24 6.09
C ARG A 86 2.48 22.94 6.05
N PHE A 87 2.34 24.02 6.82
CA PHE A 87 1.18 24.90 6.73
C PHE A 87 1.05 25.49 5.31
N VAL A 88 -0.16 25.44 4.76
CA VAL A 88 -0.47 25.98 3.44
C VAL A 88 -1.26 27.29 3.56
N LYS A 89 -2.40 27.25 4.26
CA LYS A 89 -3.28 28.42 4.45
C LYS A 89 -4.34 28.17 5.52
N LYS A 90 -4.94 29.25 6.01
CA LYS A 90 -6.21 29.17 6.74
C LYS A 90 -7.35 29.03 5.74
N VAL A 91 -8.28 28.13 6.00
CA VAL A 91 -9.49 27.90 5.22
C VAL A 91 -10.71 28.39 6.01
N ASP A 92 -11.83 28.63 5.34
CA ASP A 92 -13.06 29.07 5.98
C ASP A 92 -14.12 27.99 5.76
N LEU A 93 -14.10 26.98 6.62
CA LEU A 93 -14.90 25.76 6.45
C LEU A 93 -15.88 25.53 7.60
N ILE A 94 -15.58 26.03 8.79
CA ILE A 94 -16.40 25.85 9.99
C ILE A 94 -16.45 27.19 10.74
N PRO A 95 -17.65 27.77 10.98
CA PRO A 95 -17.80 28.90 11.90
C PRO A 95 -17.22 28.50 13.25
N SER A 96 -16.26 29.26 13.76
CA SER A 96 -15.76 29.11 15.12
C SER A 96 -16.92 29.41 16.08
N GLY A 97 -17.48 28.35 16.67
CA GLY A 97 -18.50 28.42 17.72
C GLY A 97 -17.97 28.97 19.03
#